data_AF-A0A837J6V0-F1
#
_entry.id   AF-A0A837J6V0-F1
#
_cell.length_a   1.000
_cell.length_b   1.000
_cell.length_c   1.000
_cell.angle_alpha   90.00
_cell.angle_beta   90.00
_cell.angle_gamma   90.00
#
_symmetry.space_group_name_H-M   'P 1'
#
loop_
_entity.id
_entity.type
_entity.pdbx_description
1 polymer ?
#
loop_
_entity_poly.entity_id
_entity_poly.type
_entity_poly.pdbx_seq_one_letter_code
_entity_poly.pdbx_strand_id
1 'polypeptide(L)' 'MKMYYISNLLKRFDTLRINPVENHNKLEELLLEVRAIISGKEKSKDKYFIEILEFISDEVYCTINKADEVEL' A
#
# COMPACT_ATOMS: atom_id res chain seq x y z
N MET A 1 -7.24 14.43 9.48
CA MET A 1 -7.10 14.09 8.04
C MET A 1 -6.21 12.86 7.80
N LYS A 2 -5.03 12.74 8.41
CA LYS A 2 -4.12 11.57 8.26
C LYS A 2 -4.75 10.21 8.56
N MET A 3 -5.52 10.09 9.64
CA MET A 3 -6.25 8.84 9.96
C MET A 3 -7.28 8.45 8.89
N TYR A 4 -8.01 9.42 8.35
CA TYR A 4 -8.94 9.17 7.24
C TYR A 4 -8.20 8.67 6.00
N TYR A 5 -7.03 9.25 5.71
CA TYR A 5 -6.19 8.80 4.60
C TYR A 5 -5.71 7.35 4.78
N ILE A 6 -5.18 7.02 5.97
CA ILE A 6 -4.79 5.64 6.34
C ILE A 6 -5.99 4.69 6.21
N SER A 7 -7.15 5.04 6.78
CA SER A 7 -8.36 4.23 6.68
C SER A 7 -8.80 3.99 5.23
N ASN A 8 -8.66 5.01 4.37
CA ASN A 8 -9.00 4.87 2.96
C ASN A 8 -8.01 3.95 2.21
N LEU A 9 -6.71 4.07 2.48
CA LEU A 9 -5.69 3.17 1.94
C LEU A 9 -5.94 1.72 2.35
N LEU A 10 -6.17 1.48 3.65
CA LEU A 10 -6.45 0.15 4.17
C LEU A 10 -7.69 -0.45 3.54
N LYS A 11 -8.78 0.33 3.40
CA LYS A 11 -10.01 -0.15 2.77
C LYS A 11 -9.81 -0.53 1.30
N ARG A 12 -9.02 0.26 0.56
CA ARG A 12 -8.65 -0.06 -0.84
C ARG A 12 -7.84 -1.34 -0.88
N PHE A 13 -6.79 -1.44 -0.06
CA PHE A 13 -5.97 -2.63 0.03
C PHE A 13 -6.80 -3.89 0.37
N ASP A 14 -7.66 -3.81 1.39
CA ASP A 14 -8.55 -4.89 1.81
C ASP A 14 -9.45 -5.38 0.69
N THR A 15 -9.92 -4.46 -0.17
CA THR A 15 -10.74 -4.83 -1.32
C THR A 15 -9.93 -5.55 -2.39
N LEU A 16 -8.72 -5.07 -2.68
CA LEU A 16 -7.86 -5.59 -3.75
C LEU A 16 -7.24 -6.94 -3.39
N ARG A 17 -6.88 -7.15 -2.11
CA ARG A 17 -6.22 -8.39 -1.65
C ARG A 17 -7.11 -9.62 -1.62
N ILE A 18 -8.43 -9.49 -1.82
CA ILE A 18 -9.35 -10.63 -1.91
C ILE A 18 -9.03 -11.49 -3.13
N ASN A 19 -8.78 -10.85 -4.28
CA ASN A 19 -8.37 -11.50 -5.53
C ASN A 19 -7.10 -10.81 -6.04
N PRO A 20 -5.93 -11.11 -5.47
CA PRO A 20 -4.72 -10.34 -5.73
C PRO A 20 -4.19 -10.52 -7.15
N VAL A 21 -4.38 -11.70 -7.76
CA VAL A 21 -4.03 -11.98 -9.17
C VAL A 21 -4.84 -11.08 -10.12
N GLU A 22 -6.18 -11.08 -10.01
CA GLU A 22 -7.05 -10.23 -10.85
C GLU A 22 -6.83 -8.72 -10.63
N ASN A 23 -6.36 -8.35 -9.43
CA ASN A 23 -6.15 -6.96 -9.04
C ASN A 23 -4.67 -6.54 -9.03
N HIS A 24 -3.77 -7.34 -9.62
CA HIS A 24 -2.32 -7.12 -9.56
C HIS A 24 -1.92 -5.69 -9.91
N ASN A 25 -2.33 -5.20 -11.08
CA ASN A 25 -2.01 -3.84 -11.55
C ASN A 25 -2.51 -2.75 -10.58
N LYS A 26 -3.68 -2.95 -9.95
CA LYS A 26 -4.22 -2.00 -8.97
C LYS A 26 -3.48 -2.04 -7.64
N LEU A 27 -2.96 -3.21 -7.25
CA LEU A 27 -2.08 -3.35 -6.09
C LEU A 27 -0.75 -2.64 -6.36
N GLU A 28 -0.17 -2.77 -7.56
CA GLU A 28 1.02 -2.02 -7.95
C GLU A 28 0.79 -0.51 -7.95
N GLU A 29 -0.33 -0.03 -8.49
CA GLU A 29 -0.71 1.39 -8.43
C GLU A 29 -0.82 1.89 -6.99
N LEU A 30 -1.45 1.11 -6.10
CA LEU A 30 -1.55 1.42 -4.68
C LEU A 30 -0.17 1.47 -4.01
N LEU A 31 0.71 0.52 -4.33
CA LEU A 31 2.08 0.49 -3.83
C LEU A 31 2.87 1.74 -4.24
N LEU A 32 2.77 2.13 -5.51
CA LEU A 32 3.41 3.32 -6.05
C LEU A 32 2.87 4.60 -5.38
N GLU A 33 1.56 4.70 -5.18
CA GLU A 33 0.93 5.83 -4.47
C GLU A 33 1.50 5.98 -3.04
N VAL A 34 1.51 4.88 -2.27
CA VAL A 34 2.01 4.89 -0.89
C VAL A 34 3.50 5.22 -0.85
N ARG A 35 4.31 4.61 -1.73
CA ARG A 35 5.74 4.91 -1.82
C ARG A 35 6.04 6.33 -2.27
N ALA A 36 5.24 6.92 -3.16
CA ALA A 36 5.40 8.31 -3.57
C ALA A 36 5.23 9.26 -2.38
N ILE A 37 4.33 8.95 -1.45
CA ILE A 37 4.10 9.76 -0.25
C ILE A 37 5.23 9.58 0.77
N ILE A 38 5.73 8.36 0.96
CA ILE A 38 6.87 8.09 1.84
C ILE A 38 8.14 8.76 1.31
N SER A 39 8.38 8.67 0.00
CA SER A 39 9.60 9.16 -0.67
C SER A 39 9.57 10.66 -0.96
N GLY A 40 8.40 11.25 -1.19
CA GLY A 40 8.16 12.68 -1.36
C GLY A 40 8.32 13.47 -0.07
N LYS A 41 9.39 13.19 0.71
CA LYS A 41 9.78 13.82 1.98
C LYS A 41 9.95 15.33 1.85
N GLU A 42 8.85 16.04 1.71
CA GLU A 42 8.70 17.42 2.10
C GLU A 42 7.62 17.50 3.18
N LYS A 43 8.07 17.74 4.42
CA LYS A 43 7.36 18.39 5.53
C LYS A 43 6.54 17.58 6.55
N SER A 44 6.42 16.25 6.49
CA SER A 44 5.79 15.52 7.61
C SER A 44 6.81 15.09 8.67
N LYS A 45 6.97 15.86 9.77
CA LYS A 45 7.73 15.47 10.99
C LYS A 45 7.10 14.30 11.78
N ASP A 46 6.06 13.69 11.24
CA ASP A 46 5.25 12.70 11.94
C ASP A 46 5.75 11.29 11.62
N LYS A 47 6.71 10.86 12.45
CA LYS A 47 7.36 9.55 12.33
C LYS A 47 6.35 8.40 12.34
N TYR A 48 5.34 8.45 13.21
CA TYR A 48 4.32 7.39 13.32
C TYR A 48 3.48 7.28 12.05
N PHE A 49 3.12 8.42 11.45
CA PHE A 49 2.40 8.40 10.18
C PHE A 49 3.21 7.72 9.07
N ILE A 50 4.52 8.01 8.99
CA ILE A 50 5.40 7.39 8.00
C ILE A 50 5.57 5.90 8.27
N GLU A 51 5.80 5.49 9.53
CA GLU A 51 5.91 4.07 9.90
C GLU A 51 4.66 3.27 9.53
N ILE A 52 3.46 3.85 9.72
CA ILE A 52 2.21 3.22 9.30
C ILE A 52 2.14 3.08 7.77
N LEU A 53 2.56 4.09 7.01
CA LEU A 53 2.59 4.00 5.56
C LEU A 53 3.61 2.98 5.05
N GLU A 54 4.79 2.90 5.69
CA GLU A 54 5.81 1.89 5.40
C GLU A 54 5.25 0.48 5.65
N PHE A 55 4.59 0.26 6.78
CA PHE A 55 3.90 -0.99 7.07
C PHE A 55 2.87 -1.36 5.99
N ILE A 56 2.02 -0.40 5.58
CA ILE A 56 1.03 -0.63 4.51
C ILE A 56 1.73 -0.96 3.18
N SER A 57 2.81 -0.26 2.84
CA SER A 57 3.60 -0.52 1.64
C SER A 57 4.15 -1.95 1.62
N ASP A 58 4.65 -2.44 2.75
CA ASP A 58 5.23 -3.78 2.84
C ASP A 58 4.15 -4.88 2.71
N GLU A 59 2.98 -4.68 3.32
CA GLU A 59 1.85 -5.61 3.19
C GLU A 59 1.33 -5.70 1.74
N VAL A 60 1.22 -4.55 1.06
CA VAL A 60 0.82 -4.51 -0.36
C VAL A 60 1.86 -5.23 -1.22
N TYR A 61 3.15 -4.96 -1.00
CA TYR A 61 4.24 -5.60 -1.73
C TYR A 61 4.27 -7.12 -1.51
N CYS A 62 4.10 -7.58 -0.27
CA CYS A 62 4.00 -9.01 0.05
C CYS A 62 2.81 -9.67 -0.65
N THR A 63 1.68 -8.95 -0.78
CA THR A 63 0.48 -9.46 -1.46
C THR A 63 0.71 -9.62 -2.96
N ILE A 64 1.40 -8.68 -3.58
CA ILE A 64 1.79 -8.74 -5.01
C ILE A 64 2.70 -9.94 -5.25
N ASN A 65 3.82 -10.05 -4.52
CA ASN A 65 4.76 -11.15 -4.72
C ASN A 65 4.12 -12.53 -4.54
N LYS A 66 3.21 -12.67 -3.57
CA LYS A 66 2.47 -13.93 -3.37
C LYS A 66 1.53 -14.24 -4.54
N ALA A 67 0.96 -13.23 -5.19
CA ALA A 67 0.15 -13.44 -6.38
C ALA A 67 1.03 -13.91 -7.55
N ASP A 68 2.21 -13.31 -7.70
CA ASP A 68 3.18 -13.70 -8.73
C ASP A 68 3.70 -15.14 -8.56
N GLU A 69 3.88 -15.58 -7.31
CA GLU A 69 4.24 -16.97 -6.98
C GLU A 69 3.13 -17.98 -7.34
N VAL A 70 1.87 -17.55 -7.47
CA VAL A 70 0.73 -18.42 -7.80
C VAL A 70 0.48 -18.53 -9.31
N GLU A 71 0.93 -17.55 -10.11
CA GLU A 71 0.82 -17.60 -11.58
C GLU A 71 1.99 -18.35 -12.27
N LEU A 72 3.07 -18.67 -11.55
CA LEU A 72 4.23 -19.44 -12.03
C LEU A 72 4.08 -20.96 -11.83
#